data_AF-A0A0C2GK87-F1
#
_entry.id   AF-A0A0C2GK87-F1
#
_cell.length_a   1.000
_cell.length_b   1.000
_cell.length_c   1.000
_cell.angle_alpha   90.00
_cell.angle_beta   90.00
_cell.angle_gamma   90.00
#
_symmetry.space_group_name_H-M   'P 1'
#
loop_
_entity.id
_entity.type
_entity.pdbx_description
1 polymer ?
#
loop_
_entity_poly.entity_id
_entity_poly.type
_entity_poly.pdbx_seq_one_letter_code
_entity_poly.pdbx_strand_id
1 'polypeptide(L)'
;MIVHSENDEDLYQLACTVLYEHLLNYKWKEYFHGDLIAGLTVGIMHVPQGMAYASLAGVPPVYGMYSSFFASTIYMFFGTAMHISIGVFAVASLMVGACKLRMLPSDDDIANSTSILGEGVGVMEFTSALTLVVGVVQIIFGVLRLGFLTTYLSDPLVSGFTTGSAAHVMVSQLNKVLGVKLPRHEGMGMLLRVSCLA
;
A
#
# COMPACT_ATOMS: atom_id res chain seq x y z
N MET A 1 11.14 3.99 -21.09
CA MET A 1 12.24 3.63 -22.01
C MET A 1 12.91 2.38 -21.45
N ILE A 2 13.02 1.27 -22.17
CA ILE A 2 12.40 1.00 -23.50
C ILE A 2 10.86 0.79 -23.28
N VAL A 3 10.07 -0.19 -23.76
CA VAL A 3 10.19 -1.34 -24.69
C VAL A 3 9.00 -1.22 -25.65
N HIS A 4 9.15 -1.64 -26.91
CA HIS A 4 8.03 -1.75 -27.87
C HIS A 4 7.98 -3.20 -28.36
N SER A 5 6.98 -3.97 -27.93
CA SER A 5 6.63 -5.28 -28.51
C SER A 5 5.13 -5.54 -28.31
N GLU A 6 4.62 -6.55 -29.02
CA GLU A 6 3.20 -6.81 -29.25
C GLU A 6 2.93 -8.32 -29.29
N ASN A 7 3.09 -8.98 -28.14
CA ASN A 7 2.73 -10.38 -27.94
C ASN A 7 2.57 -10.69 -26.44
N ASP A 8 1.62 -11.54 -26.06
CA ASP A 8 1.39 -11.88 -24.64
C ASP A 8 2.41 -12.89 -24.07
N GLU A 9 3.05 -13.70 -24.92
CA GLU A 9 4.13 -14.61 -24.48
C GLU A 9 5.42 -13.86 -24.11
N ASP A 10 5.67 -12.71 -24.73
CA ASP A 10 6.82 -11.84 -24.44
C ASP A 10 6.84 -11.42 -22.97
N LEU A 11 5.68 -11.29 -22.32
CA LEU A 11 5.55 -10.78 -20.94
C LEU A 11 6.24 -11.71 -19.92
N TYR A 12 6.05 -13.03 -20.07
CA TYR A 12 6.68 -14.03 -19.20
C TYR A 12 8.18 -14.18 -19.48
N GLN A 13 8.57 -14.08 -20.76
CA GLN A 13 9.98 -14.10 -21.14
C GLN A 13 10.72 -12.87 -20.63
N LEU A 14 10.11 -11.68 -20.71
CA LEU A 14 10.69 -10.40 -20.26
C LEU A 14 10.98 -10.39 -18.75
N ALA A 15 10.05 -10.92 -17.95
CA ALA A 15 10.25 -11.05 -16.50
C ALA A 15 11.45 -11.97 -16.18
N CYS A 16 11.54 -13.12 -16.85
CA CYS A 16 12.68 -14.03 -16.71
C CYS A 16 13.99 -13.43 -17.23
N THR A 17 14.00 -12.65 -18.32
CA THR A 17 15.26 -12.06 -18.84
C THR A 17 15.84 -11.00 -17.91
N VAL A 18 15.04 -10.11 -17.29
CA VAL A 18 15.59 -9.12 -16.34
C VAL A 18 16.30 -9.82 -15.16
N LEU A 19 15.67 -10.85 -14.59
CA LEU A 19 16.23 -11.62 -13.48
C LEU A 19 17.49 -12.41 -13.91
N TYR A 20 17.44 -13.03 -15.10
CA TYR A 20 18.52 -13.85 -15.66
C TYR A 20 19.74 -13.03 -16.09
N GLU A 21 19.54 -11.91 -16.81
CA GLU A 21 20.60 -10.99 -17.20
C GLU A 21 21.30 -10.40 -15.98
N HIS A 22 20.56 -10.06 -14.91
CA HIS A 22 21.20 -9.55 -13.71
C HIS A 22 21.98 -10.63 -12.95
N LEU A 23 21.40 -11.83 -12.76
CA LEU A 23 22.09 -12.96 -12.11
C LEU A 23 23.37 -13.39 -12.85
N LEU A 24 23.40 -13.30 -14.19
CA LEU A 24 24.60 -13.55 -14.99
C LEU A 24 25.69 -12.49 -14.81
N ASN A 25 25.30 -11.22 -14.62
CA ASN A 25 26.25 -10.10 -14.42
C ASN A 25 26.60 -9.85 -12.95
N TYR A 26 25.99 -10.58 -12.01
CA TYR A 26 26.13 -10.34 -10.58
C TYR A 26 27.50 -10.75 -10.04
N LYS A 27 28.24 -9.80 -9.46
CA LYS A 27 29.53 -10.07 -8.81
C LYS A 27 29.34 -10.64 -7.40
N TRP A 28 29.10 -11.95 -7.31
CA TRP A 28 28.89 -12.71 -6.07
C TRP A 28 29.89 -12.42 -4.93
N LYS A 29 31.16 -12.12 -5.23
CA LYS A 29 32.17 -11.82 -4.19
C LYS A 29 32.13 -10.39 -3.65
N GLU A 30 31.52 -9.45 -4.37
CA GLU A 30 31.52 -8.02 -4.08
C GLU A 30 30.20 -7.59 -3.42
N TYR A 31 29.06 -7.98 -3.99
CA TYR A 31 27.75 -7.46 -3.57
C TYR A 31 27.01 -8.33 -2.52
N PHE A 32 27.27 -9.64 -2.46
CA PHE A 32 26.53 -10.57 -1.59
C PHE A 32 26.48 -10.16 -0.10
N HIS A 33 27.58 -9.64 0.44
CA HIS A 33 27.63 -9.16 1.82
C HIS A 33 26.82 -7.88 2.03
N GLY A 34 26.77 -6.98 1.03
CA GLY A 34 25.96 -5.77 1.06
C GLY A 34 24.47 -6.10 0.99
N ASP A 35 24.08 -6.94 0.04
CA ASP A 35 22.68 -7.31 -0.19
C ASP A 35 22.09 -8.12 0.96
N LEU A 36 22.89 -8.99 1.60
CA LEU A 36 22.49 -9.72 2.80
C LEU A 36 22.19 -8.78 3.98
N ILE A 37 23.05 -7.78 4.21
CA ILE A 37 22.87 -6.78 5.28
C ILE A 37 21.71 -5.83 4.96
N ALA A 38 21.60 -5.39 3.70
CA ALA A 38 20.50 -4.53 3.24
C ALA A 38 19.15 -5.25 3.35
N GLY A 39 19.05 -6.47 2.84
CA GLY A 39 17.83 -7.30 2.91
C GLY A 39 17.41 -7.60 4.35
N LEU A 40 18.35 -7.93 5.24
CA LEU A 40 18.08 -8.11 6.67
C LEU A 40 17.57 -6.81 7.31
N THR A 41 18.19 -5.67 7.02
CA THR A 41 17.79 -4.36 7.56
C THR A 41 16.39 -3.95 7.08
N VAL A 42 16.12 -4.10 5.79
CA VAL A 42 14.80 -3.81 5.18
C VAL A 42 13.73 -4.76 5.73
N GLY A 43 14.06 -6.03 5.95
CA GLY A 43 13.17 -7.01 6.57
C GLY A 43 12.81 -6.65 8.03
N ILE A 44 13.80 -6.25 8.84
CA ILE A 44 13.58 -5.80 10.22
C ILE A 44 12.70 -4.55 10.27
N MET A 45 12.96 -3.56 9.40
CA MET A 45 12.13 -2.34 9.29
C MET A 45 10.69 -2.62 8.84
N HIS A 46 10.50 -3.66 8.01
CA HIS A 46 9.20 -4.05 7.51
C HIS A 46 8.24 -4.58 8.60
N VAL A 47 8.75 -5.16 9.69
CA VAL A 47 7.91 -5.73 10.77
C VAL A 47 7.05 -4.67 11.45
N PRO A 48 7.60 -3.60 12.07
CA PRO A 48 6.79 -2.55 12.69
C PRO A 48 5.98 -1.75 11.65
N GLN A 49 6.51 -1.54 10.45
CA GLN A 49 5.81 -0.82 9.37
C GLN A 49 4.54 -1.56 8.93
N GLY A 50 4.63 -2.88 8.70
CA GLY A 50 3.52 -3.78 8.39
C GLY A 50 2.38 -3.67 9.41
N MET A 51 2.73 -3.83 10.68
CA MET A 51 1.78 -3.80 11.79
C MET A 51 1.14 -2.41 11.99
N ALA A 52 1.93 -1.33 11.90
CA ALA A 52 1.46 0.03 12.11
C ALA A 52 0.47 0.49 11.02
N TYR A 53 0.71 0.12 9.76
CA TYR A 53 -0.13 0.55 8.64
C TYR A 53 -1.43 -0.28 8.54
N ALA A 54 -1.40 -1.58 8.82
CA ALA A 54 -2.62 -2.37 9.00
C ALA A 54 -3.53 -1.80 10.12
N SER A 55 -2.92 -1.38 11.24
CA SER A 55 -3.63 -0.66 12.33
C SER A 55 -4.24 0.69 11.91
N LEU A 56 -3.75 1.33 10.84
CA LEU A 56 -4.36 2.55 10.29
C LEU A 56 -5.58 2.27 9.42
N ALA A 57 -5.49 1.26 8.55
CA ALA A 57 -6.63 0.76 7.76
C ALA A 57 -7.75 0.17 8.64
N GLY A 58 -7.45 -0.18 9.89
CA GLY A 58 -8.42 -0.76 10.82
C GLY A 58 -8.67 -2.25 10.60
N VAL A 59 -7.68 -2.95 10.03
CA VAL A 59 -7.62 -4.41 9.90
C VAL A 59 -6.64 -5.00 10.93
N PRO A 60 -6.72 -6.30 11.28
CA PRO A 60 -5.78 -6.91 12.22
C PRO A 60 -4.32 -6.81 11.72
N PRO A 61 -3.34 -6.46 12.58
CA PRO A 61 -1.96 -6.18 12.16
C PRO A 61 -1.26 -7.29 11.36
N VAL A 62 -1.66 -8.54 11.57
CA VAL A 62 -1.10 -9.72 10.88
C VAL A 62 -1.26 -9.65 9.36
N TYR A 63 -2.37 -9.06 8.87
CA TYR A 63 -2.60 -8.93 7.42
C TYR A 63 -1.66 -7.92 6.75
N GLY A 64 -1.13 -6.94 7.48
CA GLY A 64 -0.07 -6.06 6.98
C GLY A 64 1.24 -6.79 6.75
N MET A 65 1.58 -7.73 7.64
CA MET A 65 2.74 -8.62 7.50
C MET A 65 2.61 -9.52 6.28
N TYR A 66 1.46 -10.18 6.11
CA TYR A 66 1.19 -11.01 4.93
C TYR A 66 1.25 -10.20 3.63
N SER A 67 0.64 -9.00 3.61
CA SER A 67 0.63 -8.12 2.43
C SER A 67 2.04 -7.71 2.01
N SER A 68 2.89 -7.24 2.93
CA SER A 68 4.28 -6.87 2.61
C SER A 68 5.14 -8.07 2.19
N PHE A 69 4.96 -9.24 2.82
CA PHE A 69 5.71 -10.44 2.44
C PHE A 69 5.39 -10.87 1.00
N PHE A 70 4.11 -11.11 0.69
CA PHE A 70 3.71 -11.56 -0.64
C PHE A 70 3.96 -10.51 -1.73
N ALA A 71 3.75 -9.21 -1.45
CA ALA A 71 4.04 -8.15 -2.42
C ALA A 71 5.54 -8.11 -2.80
N SER A 72 6.43 -8.26 -1.82
CA SER A 72 7.88 -8.31 -2.05
C SER A 72 8.29 -9.57 -2.84
N THR A 73 7.77 -10.75 -2.47
CA THR A 73 8.03 -12.00 -3.20
C THR A 73 7.54 -11.96 -4.65
N ILE A 74 6.35 -11.39 -4.91
CA ILE A 74 5.83 -11.24 -6.27
C ILE A 74 6.68 -10.22 -7.06
N TYR A 75 7.04 -9.10 -6.44
CA TYR A 75 7.88 -8.09 -7.10
C TYR A 75 9.28 -8.62 -7.45
N MET A 76 9.85 -9.54 -6.67
CA MET A 76 11.13 -10.18 -6.99
C MET A 76 11.13 -10.88 -8.37
N PHE A 77 9.99 -11.42 -8.82
CA PHE A 77 9.88 -12.11 -10.10
C PHE A 77 9.51 -11.22 -11.29
N PHE A 78 8.73 -10.15 -11.06
CA PHE A 78 8.19 -9.28 -12.12
C PHE A 78 8.78 -7.85 -12.11
N GLY A 79 9.69 -7.56 -11.19
CA GLY A 79 10.22 -6.22 -10.93
C GLY A 79 11.33 -5.80 -11.88
N THR A 80 11.23 -4.57 -12.40
CA THR A 80 12.23 -3.97 -13.30
C THR A 80 13.26 -3.08 -12.59
N ALA A 81 13.06 -2.74 -11.31
CA ALA A 81 13.96 -1.90 -10.53
C ALA A 81 14.50 -2.69 -9.32
N MET A 82 15.81 -2.89 -9.28
CA MET A 82 16.44 -3.86 -8.37
C MET A 82 16.66 -3.33 -6.94
N HIS A 83 16.61 -2.00 -6.77
CA HIS A 83 16.89 -1.32 -5.48
C HIS A 83 15.62 -0.85 -4.76
N ILE A 84 14.41 -1.11 -5.29
CA ILE A 84 13.15 -0.71 -4.65
C ILE A 84 12.56 -1.89 -3.86
N SER A 85 12.25 -1.65 -2.58
CA SER A 85 11.46 -2.58 -1.77
C SER A 85 10.00 -2.15 -1.78
N ILE A 86 9.11 -3.08 -2.14
CA ILE A 86 7.67 -2.84 -2.20
C ILE A 86 6.97 -3.59 -1.06
N GLY A 87 5.97 -2.91 -0.48
CA GLY A 87 5.22 -3.37 0.68
C GLY A 87 4.10 -2.38 1.04
N VAL A 88 3.59 -2.46 2.26
CA VAL A 88 2.50 -1.58 2.73
C VAL A 88 2.90 -0.09 2.75
N PHE A 89 1.97 0.78 2.34
CA PHE A 89 2.16 2.23 2.27
C PHE A 89 1.14 2.99 3.12
N ALA A 90 1.62 3.97 3.90
CA ALA A 90 0.82 4.67 4.91
C ALA A 90 -0.43 5.36 4.34
N VAL A 91 -0.30 6.06 3.22
CA VAL A 91 -1.42 6.81 2.61
C VAL A 91 -2.49 5.86 2.10
N ALA A 92 -2.09 4.78 1.41
CA ALA A 92 -3.02 3.76 0.93
C ALA A 92 -3.80 3.12 2.10
N SER A 93 -3.12 2.82 3.22
CA SER A 93 -3.78 2.31 4.43
C SER A 93 -4.76 3.31 5.06
N LEU A 94 -4.45 4.61 5.06
CA LEU A 94 -5.40 5.64 5.47
C LEU A 94 -6.61 5.72 4.54
N MET A 95 -6.42 5.61 3.22
CA MET A 95 -7.54 5.65 2.26
C MET A 95 -8.43 4.40 2.36
N VAL A 96 -7.87 3.21 2.58
CA VAL A 96 -8.67 2.00 2.90
C VAL A 96 -9.47 2.19 4.19
N GLY A 97 -8.85 2.73 5.24
CA GLY A 97 -9.53 3.03 6.51
C GLY A 97 -10.66 4.06 6.36
N ALA A 98 -10.53 5.01 5.43
CA ALA A 98 -11.57 5.98 5.10
C ALA A 98 -12.71 5.36 4.25
N CYS A 99 -12.37 4.56 3.23
CA CYS A 99 -13.36 3.79 2.46
C CYS A 99 -14.22 2.91 3.36
N LYS A 100 -13.60 2.26 4.37
CA LYS A 100 -14.32 1.50 5.40
C LYS A 100 -15.36 2.37 6.14
N LEU A 101 -14.95 3.52 6.70
CA LEU A 101 -15.82 4.36 7.53
C LEU A 101 -17.00 4.97 6.75
N ARG A 102 -16.90 5.07 5.42
CA ARG A 102 -17.98 5.54 4.53
C ARG A 102 -18.94 4.45 4.07
N MET A 103 -18.47 3.22 3.94
CA MET A 103 -19.22 2.12 3.30
C MET A 103 -19.72 1.05 4.28
N LEU A 104 -19.11 0.98 5.47
CA LEU A 104 -19.54 0.11 6.55
C LEU A 104 -20.09 0.99 7.69
N PRO A 105 -21.38 0.92 8.04
CA PRO A 105 -21.92 1.63 9.20
C PRO A 105 -21.25 1.14 10.49
N SER A 106 -21.32 1.93 11.56
CA SER A 106 -20.65 1.58 12.82
C SER A 106 -21.40 0.45 13.51
N ASP A 107 -20.69 -0.42 14.24
CA ASP A 107 -21.32 -1.48 15.05
C ASP A 107 -22.35 -0.89 16.06
N ASP A 108 -22.13 0.34 16.50
CA ASP A 108 -23.04 1.12 17.37
C ASP A 108 -24.41 1.41 16.72
N ASP A 109 -24.49 1.58 15.38
CA ASP A 109 -25.74 1.84 14.65
C ASP A 109 -26.59 0.55 14.50
N ILE A 110 -25.93 -0.60 14.45
CA ILE A 110 -26.56 -1.92 14.27
C ILE A 110 -27.37 -2.31 15.51
N ALA A 111 -26.94 -1.87 16.71
CA ALA A 111 -27.60 -2.18 17.97
C ALA A 111 -29.07 -1.70 18.08
N ASN A 112 -29.51 -0.78 17.22
CA ASN A 112 -30.85 -0.20 17.24
C ASN A 112 -31.70 -0.58 16.01
N SER A 113 -31.21 -1.47 15.14
CA SER A 113 -31.90 -1.91 13.92
C SER A 113 -31.97 -3.43 13.82
N THR A 114 -33.17 -4.01 13.96
CA THR A 114 -33.41 -5.42 13.64
C THR A 114 -33.47 -5.64 12.12
N SER A 115 -32.35 -5.40 11.43
CA SER A 115 -32.19 -5.60 9.99
C SER A 115 -32.09 -7.08 9.67
N ILE A 116 -33.16 -7.67 9.13
CA ILE A 116 -33.27 -9.09 8.76
C ILE A 116 -32.55 -9.36 7.41
N LEU A 117 -31.34 -8.83 7.25
CA LEU A 117 -30.56 -8.85 6.00
C LEU A 117 -29.05 -9.01 6.29
N GLY A 118 -28.57 -10.25 6.17
CA GLY A 118 -27.15 -10.59 6.04
C GLY A 118 -26.34 -10.66 7.34
N GLU A 119 -25.38 -11.57 7.36
CA GLU A 119 -24.19 -11.43 8.21
C GLU A 119 -23.52 -10.08 7.91
N GLY A 120 -23.14 -9.33 8.94
CA GLY A 120 -22.48 -8.04 8.77
C GLY A 120 -21.15 -8.22 8.02
N VAL A 121 -21.08 -7.68 6.79
CA VAL A 121 -19.95 -7.83 5.87
C VAL A 121 -18.64 -7.58 6.61
N GLY A 122 -17.83 -8.63 6.73
CA GLY A 122 -16.65 -8.59 7.56
C GLY A 122 -15.67 -7.52 7.07
N VAL A 123 -15.00 -6.81 7.99
CA VAL A 123 -13.97 -5.82 7.64
C VAL A 123 -12.91 -6.43 6.70
N MET A 124 -12.63 -7.72 6.86
CA MET A 124 -11.74 -8.48 5.97
C MET A 124 -12.32 -8.71 4.58
N GLU A 125 -13.61 -9.03 4.47
CA GLU A 125 -14.31 -9.26 3.20
C GLU A 125 -14.35 -7.98 2.38
N PHE A 126 -14.85 -6.87 2.97
CA PHE A 126 -14.85 -5.55 2.35
C PHE A 126 -13.45 -5.13 1.88
N THR A 127 -12.43 -5.30 2.74
CA THR A 127 -11.06 -4.94 2.38
C THR A 127 -10.54 -5.81 1.23
N SER A 128 -10.85 -7.11 1.22
CA SER A 128 -10.40 -8.03 0.16
C SER A 128 -11.05 -7.75 -1.19
N ALA A 129 -12.33 -7.40 -1.21
CA ALA A 129 -13.04 -6.95 -2.40
C ALA A 129 -12.46 -5.62 -2.92
N LEU A 130 -12.18 -4.67 -2.02
CA LEU A 130 -11.57 -3.38 -2.37
C LEU A 130 -10.17 -3.54 -2.96
N THR A 131 -9.31 -4.39 -2.38
CA THR A 131 -7.97 -4.65 -2.93
C THR A 131 -8.01 -5.40 -4.27
N LEU A 132 -8.96 -6.32 -4.47
CA LEU A 132 -9.19 -6.99 -5.74
C LEU A 132 -9.58 -5.98 -6.83
N VAL A 133 -10.55 -5.10 -6.56
CA VAL A 133 -10.97 -4.06 -7.51
C VAL A 133 -9.82 -3.11 -7.85
N VAL A 134 -9.03 -2.67 -6.86
CA VAL A 134 -7.83 -1.85 -7.09
C VAL A 134 -6.81 -2.59 -7.97
N GLY A 135 -6.57 -3.88 -7.72
CA GLY A 135 -5.70 -4.72 -8.55
C GLY A 135 -6.17 -4.84 -10.00
N VAL A 136 -7.46 -5.07 -10.23
CA VAL A 136 -8.05 -5.13 -11.58
C VAL A 136 -7.92 -3.79 -12.31
N VAL A 137 -8.19 -2.66 -11.63
CA VAL A 137 -7.99 -1.32 -12.22
C VAL A 137 -6.51 -1.06 -12.54
N GLN A 138 -5.58 -1.50 -11.68
CA GLN A 138 -4.15 -1.35 -11.93
C GLN A 138 -3.67 -2.21 -13.11
N ILE A 139 -4.22 -3.42 -13.30
CA ILE A 139 -3.97 -4.25 -14.50
C ILE A 139 -4.51 -3.55 -15.75
N ILE A 140 -5.72 -3.00 -15.71
CA ILE A 140 -6.31 -2.24 -16.83
C ILE A 140 -5.43 -1.03 -17.20
N PHE A 141 -4.91 -0.28 -16.22
CA PHE A 141 -3.97 0.82 -16.49
C PHE A 141 -2.62 0.35 -17.06
N GLY A 142 -2.16 -0.85 -16.70
CA GLY A 142 -1.00 -1.51 -17.30
C GLY A 142 -1.23 -1.87 -18.78
N VAL A 143 -2.35 -2.52 -19.10
CA VAL A 143 -2.75 -2.89 -20.47
C VAL A 143 -2.94 -1.65 -21.35
N LEU A 144 -3.56 -0.59 -20.82
CA LEU A 144 -3.69 0.71 -21.50
C LEU A 144 -2.37 1.50 -21.59
N ARG A 145 -1.24 0.93 -21.12
CA ARG A 145 0.11 1.52 -21.11
C ARG A 145 0.17 2.94 -20.52
N LEU A 146 -0.70 3.23 -19.53
CA LEU A 146 -0.87 4.55 -18.92
C LEU A 146 0.33 5.02 -18.07
N GLY A 147 1.39 4.22 -17.94
CA GLY A 147 2.67 4.65 -17.34
C GLY A 147 3.34 5.83 -18.06
N PHE A 148 2.95 6.13 -19.29
CA PHE A 148 3.29 7.40 -19.95
C PHE A 148 2.76 8.61 -19.17
N LEU A 149 1.53 8.55 -18.64
CA LEU A 149 0.92 9.67 -17.90
C LEU A 149 1.70 10.01 -16.61
N THR A 150 2.27 9.00 -15.93
CA THR A 150 3.10 9.24 -14.74
C THR A 150 4.38 10.03 -15.04
N THR A 151 4.90 10.01 -16.26
CA THR A 151 6.07 10.84 -16.64
C THR A 151 5.71 12.29 -16.99
N TYR A 152 4.41 12.65 -17.00
CA TYR A 152 3.95 14.05 -17.12
C TYR A 152 3.58 14.69 -15.78
N LEU A 153 3.65 13.94 -14.68
CA LEU A 153 3.53 14.52 -13.33
C LEU A 153 4.83 15.27 -13.02
N SER A 154 4.73 16.60 -12.85
CA SER A 154 5.90 17.43 -12.60
C SER A 154 6.47 17.22 -11.19
N ASP A 155 7.79 17.34 -11.03
CA ASP A 155 8.46 17.14 -9.74
C ASP A 155 7.86 17.98 -8.59
N PRO A 156 7.43 19.25 -8.78
CA PRO A 156 6.76 20.02 -7.74
C PRO A 156 5.41 19.43 -7.31
N LEU A 157 4.67 18.79 -8.23
CA LEU A 157 3.40 18.13 -7.92
C LEU A 157 3.65 16.86 -7.10
N VAL A 158 4.60 16.02 -7.51
CA VAL A 158 4.96 14.78 -6.79
C VAL A 158 5.54 15.10 -5.41
N SER A 159 6.40 16.10 -5.31
CA SER A 159 6.97 16.61 -4.06
C SER A 159 5.90 17.19 -3.13
N GLY A 160 5.00 18.03 -3.66
CA GLY A 160 3.88 18.60 -2.92
C GLY A 160 2.90 17.55 -2.39
N PHE A 161 2.52 16.57 -3.23
CA PHE A 161 1.69 15.45 -2.82
C PHE A 161 2.36 14.59 -1.73
N THR A 162 3.65 14.30 -1.87
CA THR A 162 4.42 13.52 -0.90
C THR A 162 4.55 14.26 0.45
N THR A 163 4.80 15.57 0.41
CA THR A 163 4.91 16.42 1.61
C THR A 163 3.57 16.54 2.34
N GLY A 164 2.47 16.80 1.61
CA GLY A 164 1.12 16.82 2.17
C GLY A 164 0.69 15.47 2.73
N SER A 165 1.06 14.38 2.05
CA SER A 165 0.85 13.01 2.52
C SER A 165 1.60 12.70 3.81
N ALA A 166 2.87 13.12 3.92
CA ALA A 166 3.67 12.95 5.13
C ALA A 166 3.06 13.70 6.34
N ALA A 167 2.63 14.96 6.13
CA ALA A 167 1.94 15.74 7.15
C ALA A 167 0.61 15.09 7.58
N HIS A 168 -0.18 14.59 6.63
CA HIS A 168 -1.42 13.87 6.90
C HIS A 168 -1.17 12.60 7.73
N VAL A 169 -0.20 11.76 7.33
CA VAL A 169 0.18 10.55 8.05
C VAL A 169 0.68 10.85 9.47
N MET A 170 1.43 11.95 9.65
CA MET A 170 1.92 12.40 10.96
C MET A 170 0.76 12.76 11.89
N VAL A 171 -0.20 13.59 11.45
CA VAL A 171 -1.38 13.93 12.27
C VAL A 171 -2.24 12.68 12.54
N SER A 172 -2.37 11.76 11.58
CA SER A 172 -3.04 10.47 11.80
C SER A 172 -2.35 9.56 12.83
N GLN A 173 -1.06 9.75 13.12
CA GLN A 173 -0.36 9.03 14.20
C GLN A 173 -0.43 9.78 15.54
N LEU A 174 -0.54 11.11 15.52
CA LEU A 174 -0.45 11.95 16.72
C LEU A 174 -1.42 11.50 17.82
N ASN A 175 -2.66 11.16 17.46
CA ASN A 175 -3.67 10.64 18.40
C ASN A 175 -3.24 9.33 19.09
N LYS A 176 -2.49 8.46 18.39
CA LYS A 176 -1.92 7.22 18.97
C LYS A 176 -0.76 7.53 19.93
N VAL A 177 0.06 8.55 19.62
CA VAL A 177 1.20 8.97 20.44
C VAL A 177 0.74 9.69 21.72
N LEU A 178 -0.29 10.53 21.63
CA LEU A 178 -0.88 11.23 22.78
C LEU A 178 -1.79 10.34 23.65
N GLY A 179 -2.08 9.10 23.22
CA GLY A 179 -2.90 8.14 23.96
C GLY A 179 -4.41 8.45 24.03
N VAL A 180 -4.86 9.57 23.44
CA VAL A 180 -6.26 10.01 23.50
C VAL A 180 -7.12 9.25 22.49
N LYS A 181 -8.17 8.57 22.98
CA LYS A 181 -9.18 7.89 22.15
C LYS A 181 -10.13 8.89 21.47
N LEU A 182 -9.64 9.59 20.46
CA LEU A 182 -10.45 10.51 19.64
C LEU A 182 -11.37 9.74 18.68
N PRO A 183 -12.67 10.10 18.58
CA PRO A 183 -13.59 9.51 17.61
C PRO A 183 -13.16 9.84 16.17
N ARG A 184 -13.01 8.81 15.33
CA ARG A 184 -12.70 8.98 13.91
C ARG A 184 -13.84 9.71 13.21
N HIS A 185 -13.54 10.88 12.66
CA HIS A 185 -14.45 11.68 11.84
C HIS A 185 -13.97 11.70 10.39
N GLU A 186 -14.87 12.01 9.46
CA GLU A 186 -14.51 12.27 8.07
C GLU A 186 -15.22 13.49 7.47
N GLY A 187 -14.64 14.01 6.40
CA GLY A 187 -15.09 15.19 5.69
C GLY A 187 -13.95 16.14 5.31
N MET A 188 -14.28 17.14 4.51
CA MET A 188 -13.36 18.24 4.20
C MET A 188 -13.05 19.00 5.50
N GLY A 189 -11.76 19.12 5.84
CA GLY A 189 -11.33 19.77 7.08
C GLY A 189 -11.22 18.86 8.32
N MET A 190 -11.19 17.52 8.17
CA MET A 190 -11.00 16.56 9.28
C MET A 190 -9.87 16.98 10.24
N LEU A 191 -8.70 17.37 9.71
CA LEU A 191 -7.53 17.77 10.51
C LEU A 191 -7.83 18.95 11.46
N LEU A 192 -8.59 19.94 11.00
CA LEU A 192 -8.99 21.08 11.83
C LEU A 192 -9.99 20.69 12.92
N ARG A 193 -10.92 19.75 12.64
CA ARG A 193 -11.86 19.26 13.66
C ARG A 193 -11.18 18.40 14.73
N VAL A 194 -10.14 17.65 14.38
CA VAL A 194 -9.36 16.87 15.37
C VAL A 194 -8.49 17.80 16.23
N SER A 195 -7.80 18.78 15.64
CA SER A 195 -6.94 19.71 16.38
C SER A 195 -7.67 20.83 17.13
N CYS A 196 -8.99 20.99 16.95
CA CYS A 196 -9.81 21.97 17.69
C CYS A 196 -10.61 21.32 18.84
N LEU A 197 -10.39 20.03 19.12
CA LEU A 197 -11.07 19.26 20.16
C LEU A 197 -10.10 18.72 21.24
N ALA A 198 -8.89 19.28 21.29
CA ALA A 198 -7.80 18.99 22.21
C ALA A 198 -7.16 20.31 22.67
#